data_AF-A0A939CEP5-F1
#
_entry.id   AF-A0A939CEP5-F1
#
_cell.length_a   1.000
_cell.length_b   1.000
_cell.length_c   1.000
_cell.angle_alpha   90.00
_cell.angle_beta   90.00
_cell.angle_gamma   90.00
#
_symmetry.space_group_name_H-M   'P 1'
#
loop_
_entity.id
_entity.type
_entity.pdbx_description
1 polymer ?
#
loop_
_entity_poly.entity_id
_entity_poly.type
_entity_poly.pdbx_seq_one_letter_code
_entity_poly.pdbx_strand_id
1 'polypeptide(L)'
;MRDKKNKHFTWKKYHRWFGLVLSVFMLVFCVSGIILNHRQLFADCDVSRSILPPAYHIQNFNNGIIKGSIKASDDSILAYGYGGIWLTDSKMKSWKDFNKGLPENVDGRNIRNMIQTKNGEIWCAAMMDVYRFDGKEWKRFSLPDNHERIADITLTKDSTSLIAMTRSAVYEISGKKMKTANDKIDAASENLMATRKIIGQPEGFTPMVTLFKTVWHLHSGAFFGLTGRLIVDAIAIVLIILSITGIILFILPYRIRRQKRLQARERMVKLGKQMVFNAKWHNKLGYATIILTLWISITGMCLRPPLMVPLAMNKTTEKVKDGNVWHDKLRSIRWDAAEGNWLVSTSEGFLRVDEHFLHQPTLLNKEKTPKVSPMGVTVFESDGKGGWLVGSFSGMFRWYPEKNLIVDYFTGKQNIEKSMIPISNHLVSGYSKDFFGGKEVIFDYSKGANFGETASTPELLSATPMSLWNVALELHVGRCYSPFLGPLSDLFVFISGLLITLVLLSGYIILHRRKKKSPKLPQKSLSPNLSLPIAQHRSPYYQSRKRRNR
;
A
#
# COMPACT_ATOMS: atom_id res chain seq x y z
N MET A 1 7.11 -55.82 -25.35
CA MET A 1 6.89 -54.77 -24.32
C MET A 1 6.90 -53.41 -25.00
N ARG A 2 5.82 -52.61 -24.88
CA ARG A 2 5.76 -51.24 -25.41
C ARG A 2 6.56 -50.32 -24.50
N ASP A 3 7.65 -49.75 -25.00
CA ASP A 3 8.37 -48.67 -24.33
C ASP A 3 7.42 -47.52 -24.00
N LYS A 4 7.17 -47.31 -22.70
CA LYS A 4 6.54 -46.10 -22.19
C LYS A 4 7.49 -44.94 -22.53
N LYS A 5 7.25 -44.26 -23.66
CA LYS A 5 7.86 -42.96 -23.95
C LYS A 5 7.61 -42.04 -22.76
N ASN A 6 8.63 -41.84 -21.92
CA ASN A 6 8.63 -40.83 -20.89
C ASN A 6 8.26 -39.51 -21.57
N LYS A 7 7.07 -38.98 -21.25
CA LYS A 7 6.58 -37.72 -21.81
C LYS A 7 7.42 -36.58 -21.25
N HIS A 8 8.62 -36.38 -21.78
CA HIS A 8 9.48 -35.27 -21.39
C HIS A 8 8.71 -33.95 -21.54
N PHE A 9 8.57 -33.27 -20.41
CA PHE A 9 7.87 -32.01 -20.32
C PHE A 9 8.68 -30.93 -21.04
N THR A 10 8.08 -30.24 -22.01
CA THR A 10 8.78 -29.24 -22.84
C THR A 10 8.48 -27.83 -22.35
N TRP A 11 9.45 -26.91 -22.46
CA TRP A 11 9.29 -25.48 -22.14
C TRP A 11 8.03 -24.86 -22.77
N LYS A 12 7.64 -25.31 -23.97
CA LYS A 12 6.40 -24.87 -24.63
C LYS A 12 5.14 -25.28 -23.86
N LYS A 13 5.09 -26.51 -23.32
CA LYS A 13 3.96 -26.97 -22.51
C LYS A 13 3.92 -26.23 -21.18
N TYR A 14 5.07 -26.01 -20.56
CA TYR A 14 5.20 -25.21 -19.34
C TYR A 14 4.63 -23.81 -19.53
N HIS A 15 5.23 -23.04 -20.44
CA HIS A 15 4.84 -21.66 -20.72
C HIS A 15 3.35 -21.55 -21.06
N ARG A 16 2.81 -22.51 -21.81
CA ARG A 16 1.41 -22.51 -22.23
C ARG A 16 0.42 -22.71 -21.07
N TRP A 17 0.65 -23.69 -20.20
CA TRP A 17 -0.31 -24.04 -19.14
C TRP A 17 -0.12 -23.17 -17.90
N PHE A 18 1.11 -23.02 -17.42
CA PHE A 18 1.40 -22.13 -16.30
C PHE A 18 1.13 -20.68 -16.66
N GLY A 19 1.48 -20.26 -17.88
CA GLY A 19 1.18 -18.91 -18.35
C GLY A 19 -0.33 -18.63 -18.39
N LEU A 20 -1.17 -19.61 -18.73
CA LEU A 20 -2.63 -19.43 -18.70
C LEU A 20 -3.14 -19.23 -17.27
N VAL A 21 -2.77 -20.12 -16.35
CA VAL A 21 -3.23 -20.02 -14.95
C VAL A 21 -2.74 -18.72 -14.32
N LEU A 22 -1.46 -18.39 -14.49
CA LEU A 22 -0.88 -17.16 -13.95
C LEU A 22 -1.43 -15.90 -14.62
N SER A 23 -1.83 -15.94 -15.90
CA SER A 23 -2.34 -14.75 -16.59
C SER A 23 -3.53 -14.10 -15.87
N VAL A 24 -4.39 -14.90 -15.22
CA VAL A 24 -5.51 -14.39 -14.43
C VAL A 24 -5.02 -13.60 -13.21
N PHE A 25 -4.11 -14.19 -12.42
CA PHE A 25 -3.52 -13.53 -11.25
C PHE A 25 -2.64 -12.33 -11.65
N MET A 26 -1.94 -12.42 -12.79
CA MET A 26 -1.14 -11.32 -13.33
C MET A 26 -1.99 -10.10 -13.66
N LEU A 27 -3.18 -10.30 -14.24
CA LEU A 27 -4.11 -9.20 -14.48
C LEU A 27 -4.51 -8.54 -13.15
N VAL A 28 -4.80 -9.33 -12.11
CA VAL A 28 -5.11 -8.80 -10.78
C VAL A 28 -3.92 -8.04 -10.20
N PHE A 29 -2.70 -8.60 -10.21
CA PHE A 29 -1.50 -7.91 -9.71
C PHE A 29 -1.23 -6.59 -10.44
N CYS A 30 -1.39 -6.55 -11.76
CA CYS A 30 -1.13 -5.35 -12.55
C CYS A 30 -2.17 -4.26 -12.27
N VAL A 31 -3.46 -4.61 -12.29
CA VAL A 31 -4.54 -3.64 -12.03
C VAL A 31 -4.46 -3.13 -10.59
N SER A 32 -4.30 -4.02 -9.61
CA SER A 32 -4.14 -3.63 -8.22
C SER A 32 -2.87 -2.81 -8.00
N GLY A 33 -1.76 -3.14 -8.65
CA GLY A 33 -0.50 -2.37 -8.55
C GLY A 33 -0.66 -0.92 -9.04
N ILE A 34 -1.35 -0.72 -10.17
CA ILE A 34 -1.65 0.63 -10.68
C ILE A 34 -2.54 1.40 -9.69
N ILE A 35 -3.58 0.76 -9.14
CA ILE A 35 -4.44 1.37 -8.12
C ILE A 35 -3.59 1.78 -6.89
N LEU A 36 -2.67 0.92 -6.47
CA LEU A 36 -1.81 1.18 -5.31
C LEU A 36 -0.88 2.39 -5.51
N ASN A 37 -0.36 2.59 -6.72
CA ASN A 37 0.50 3.72 -7.08
C ASN A 37 -0.25 5.07 -7.12
N HIS A 38 -1.56 5.04 -7.37
CA HIS A 38 -2.41 6.22 -7.62
C HIS A 38 -3.58 6.34 -6.63
N ARG A 39 -3.31 6.26 -5.33
CA ARG A 39 -4.35 6.33 -4.28
C ARG A 39 -5.33 7.50 -4.45
N GLN A 40 -4.82 8.69 -4.77
CA GLN A 40 -5.67 9.88 -4.92
C GLN A 40 -6.62 9.79 -6.12
N LEU A 41 -6.19 9.17 -7.23
CA LEU A 41 -7.03 9.00 -8.43
C LEU A 41 -8.23 8.07 -8.16
N PHE A 42 -8.06 7.11 -7.24
CA PHE A 42 -9.09 6.14 -6.86
C PHE A 42 -9.67 6.42 -5.46
N ALA A 43 -9.48 7.63 -4.94
CA ALA A 43 -9.88 7.96 -3.57
C ALA A 43 -11.39 7.83 -3.36
N ASP A 44 -12.20 8.17 -4.36
CA ASP A 44 -13.66 8.15 -4.33
C ASP A 44 -14.26 6.80 -4.75
N CYS A 45 -13.42 5.81 -5.00
CA CYS A 45 -13.87 4.46 -5.35
C CYS A 45 -13.91 3.60 -4.09
N ASP A 46 -15.12 3.22 -3.69
CA ASP A 46 -15.36 2.34 -2.55
C ASP A 46 -15.98 1.01 -3.01
N VAL A 47 -15.70 -0.05 -2.27
CA VAL A 47 -16.16 -1.42 -2.56
C VAL A 47 -17.00 -1.91 -1.41
N SER A 48 -18.21 -2.39 -1.73
CA SER A 48 -19.08 -3.01 -0.73
C SER A 48 -18.39 -4.23 -0.11
N ARG A 49 -18.43 -4.32 1.23
CA ARG A 49 -17.90 -5.49 1.93
C ARG A 49 -18.68 -6.77 1.61
N SER A 50 -19.92 -6.67 1.12
CA SER A 50 -20.76 -7.83 0.76
C SER A 50 -20.20 -8.70 -0.36
N ILE A 51 -19.29 -8.18 -1.20
CA ILE A 51 -18.63 -8.95 -2.26
C ILE A 51 -17.24 -9.47 -1.84
N LEU A 52 -16.82 -9.18 -0.61
CA LEU A 52 -15.55 -9.62 -0.04
C LEU A 52 -15.76 -10.86 0.83
N PRO A 53 -14.69 -11.60 1.17
CA PRO A 53 -14.78 -12.71 2.11
C PRO A 53 -15.33 -12.27 3.48
N PRO A 54 -15.97 -13.19 4.25
CA PRO A 54 -16.58 -12.87 5.55
C PRO A 54 -15.64 -12.22 6.57
N ALA A 55 -14.33 -12.49 6.50
CA ALA A 55 -13.32 -11.87 7.36
C ALA A 55 -13.26 -10.32 7.22
N TYR A 56 -13.72 -9.79 6.09
CA TYR A 56 -13.81 -8.35 5.83
C TYR A 56 -15.20 -7.79 6.19
N HIS A 57 -16.15 -8.59 6.67
CA HIS A 57 -17.42 -8.04 7.14
C HIS A 57 -17.25 -7.41 8.51
N ILE A 58 -17.84 -6.23 8.71
CA ILE A 58 -17.79 -5.55 10.00
C ILE A 58 -18.79 -6.22 10.93
N GLN A 59 -18.27 -6.90 11.95
CA GLN A 59 -19.05 -7.58 12.98
C GLN A 59 -18.38 -7.36 14.33
N ASN A 60 -19.19 -7.22 15.38
CA ASN A 60 -18.70 -6.98 16.74
C ASN A 60 -17.70 -5.81 16.86
N PHE A 61 -17.86 -4.77 16.03
CA PHE A 61 -16.98 -3.60 15.97
C PHE A 61 -15.52 -3.94 15.59
N ASN A 62 -15.29 -5.02 14.84
CA ASN A 62 -13.99 -5.38 14.28
C ASN A 62 -13.58 -4.46 13.10
N ASN A 63 -12.49 -4.80 12.41
CA ASN A 63 -11.93 -4.08 11.26
C ASN A 63 -11.52 -2.62 11.56
N GLY A 64 -11.37 -2.25 12.83
CA GLY A 64 -11.00 -0.89 13.26
C GLY A 64 -12.09 0.15 13.01
N ILE A 65 -13.36 -0.28 12.89
CA ILE A 65 -14.51 0.63 12.72
C ILE A 65 -14.58 1.66 13.85
N ILE A 66 -14.30 1.24 15.09
CA ILE A 66 -14.08 2.13 16.22
C ILE A 66 -12.62 2.05 16.66
N LYS A 67 -11.94 3.20 16.62
CA LYS A 67 -10.60 3.42 17.13
C LYS A 67 -10.62 4.07 18.51
N GLY A 68 -11.53 5.00 18.75
CA GLY A 68 -11.62 5.72 20.00
C GLY A 68 -12.93 6.50 20.13
N SER A 69 -13.03 7.30 21.18
CA SER A 69 -14.18 8.15 21.44
C SER A 69 -13.81 9.41 22.21
N ILE A 70 -14.71 10.39 22.20
CA ILE A 70 -14.73 11.52 23.12
C ILE A 70 -16.16 11.75 23.63
N LYS A 71 -16.31 12.25 24.86
CA LYS A 71 -17.62 12.70 25.36
C LYS A 71 -17.99 14.04 24.72
N ALA A 72 -19.14 14.12 24.08
CA ALA A 72 -19.70 15.37 23.57
C ALA A 72 -20.60 16.06 24.60
N SER A 73 -21.31 15.26 25.41
CA SER A 73 -22.10 15.69 26.57
C SER A 73 -22.20 14.52 27.56
N ASP A 74 -22.92 14.69 28.67
CA ASP A 74 -23.05 13.63 29.69
C ASP A 74 -23.67 12.32 29.14
N ASP A 75 -24.59 12.44 28.17
CA ASP A 75 -25.29 11.30 27.57
C ASP A 75 -24.86 11.00 26.13
N SER A 76 -24.01 11.84 25.52
CA SER A 76 -23.61 11.70 24.12
C SER A 76 -22.11 11.51 23.96
N ILE A 77 -21.74 10.47 23.22
CA ILE A 77 -20.36 10.11 22.91
C ILE A 77 -20.19 10.17 21.39
N LEU A 78 -19.10 10.80 20.95
CA LEU A 78 -18.63 10.70 19.57
C LEU A 78 -17.64 9.55 19.48
N ALA A 79 -18.02 8.47 18.81
CA ALA A 79 -17.15 7.36 18.50
C ALA A 79 -16.57 7.54 17.09
N TYR A 80 -15.30 7.24 16.90
CA TYR A 80 -14.61 7.46 15.62
C TYR A 80 -13.67 6.33 15.27
N GLY A 81 -13.41 6.16 13.97
CA GLY A 81 -12.45 5.17 13.48
C GLY A 81 -12.44 5.06 11.96
N TYR A 82 -12.37 3.83 11.45
CA TYR A 82 -12.38 3.59 10.01
C TYR A 82 -13.76 3.86 9.42
N GLY A 83 -13.91 4.92 8.63
CA GLY A 83 -15.15 5.24 7.92
C GLY A 83 -15.96 6.37 8.53
N GLY A 84 -15.48 6.98 9.62
CA GLY A 84 -15.97 8.28 10.05
C GLY A 84 -16.14 8.44 11.55
N ILE A 85 -17.13 9.27 11.87
CA ILE A 85 -17.54 9.67 13.20
C ILE A 85 -19.04 9.37 13.34
N TRP A 86 -19.42 8.81 14.49
CA TRP A 86 -20.80 8.51 14.82
C TRP A 86 -21.14 9.02 16.21
N LEU A 87 -22.35 9.54 16.36
CA LEU A 87 -22.92 9.90 17.65
C LEU A 87 -23.59 8.68 18.26
N THR A 88 -23.25 8.36 19.51
CA THR A 88 -23.83 7.25 20.26
C THR A 88 -24.09 7.61 21.72
N ASP A 89 -24.92 6.81 22.40
CA ASP A 89 -25.08 6.88 23.85
C ASP A 89 -23.95 6.13 24.60
N SER A 90 -23.89 6.32 25.92
CA SER A 90 -22.92 5.68 26.82
C SER A 90 -23.04 4.15 26.92
N LYS A 91 -24.12 3.56 26.38
CA LYS A 91 -24.38 2.12 26.38
C LYS A 91 -24.23 1.50 24.98
N MET A 92 -23.79 2.28 23.99
CA MET A 92 -23.62 1.87 22.60
C MET A 92 -24.90 1.33 21.92
N LYS A 93 -26.09 1.82 22.31
CA LYS A 93 -27.38 1.33 21.79
C LYS A 93 -27.93 2.13 20.62
N SER A 94 -27.89 3.46 20.70
CA SER A 94 -28.33 4.36 19.63
C SER A 94 -27.14 4.87 18.82
N TRP A 95 -27.20 4.81 17.49
CA TRP A 95 -26.13 5.27 16.59
C TRP A 95 -26.66 6.20 15.50
N LYS A 96 -25.97 7.31 15.27
CA LYS A 96 -26.29 8.27 14.20
C LYS A 96 -25.03 8.70 13.46
N ASP A 97 -25.16 8.93 12.16
CA ASP A 97 -24.07 9.48 11.35
C ASP A 97 -23.70 10.89 11.83
N PHE A 98 -22.40 11.16 11.90
CA PHE A 98 -21.86 12.46 12.28
C PHE A 98 -20.76 12.94 11.30
N ASN A 99 -20.90 12.58 10.03
CA ASN A 99 -19.86 12.80 9.00
C ASN A 99 -20.10 14.03 8.13
N LYS A 100 -21.17 14.80 8.36
CA LYS A 100 -21.52 15.96 7.55
C LYS A 100 -20.36 16.97 7.50
N GLY A 101 -19.87 17.29 6.30
CA GLY A 101 -18.73 18.19 6.07
C GLY A 101 -17.38 17.48 5.92
N LEU A 102 -17.30 16.18 6.24
CA LEU A 102 -16.16 15.33 5.88
C LEU A 102 -16.29 14.85 4.42
N PRO A 103 -15.17 14.45 3.77
CA PRO A 103 -15.21 13.84 2.44
C PRO A 103 -16.16 12.65 2.37
N GLU A 104 -16.77 12.37 1.23
CA GLU A 104 -17.72 11.26 1.10
C GLU A 104 -17.04 9.88 1.15
N ASN A 105 -15.79 9.81 0.69
CA ASN A 105 -15.05 8.58 0.58
C ASN A 105 -14.49 8.06 1.90
N VAL A 106 -14.43 6.73 2.07
CA VAL A 106 -14.03 6.09 3.32
C VAL A 106 -12.61 6.44 3.77
N ASP A 107 -11.68 6.60 2.83
CA ASP A 107 -10.30 7.00 3.14
C ASP A 107 -10.23 8.42 3.71
N GLY A 108 -11.01 9.34 3.17
CA GLY A 108 -11.16 10.71 3.67
C GLY A 108 -11.82 10.77 5.05
N ARG A 109 -12.62 9.74 5.39
CA ARG A 109 -13.26 9.56 6.71
C ARG A 109 -12.48 8.66 7.67
N ASN A 110 -11.25 8.28 7.36
CA ASN A 110 -10.45 7.47 8.29
C ASN A 110 -9.90 8.35 9.43
N ILE A 111 -10.62 8.36 10.56
CA ILE A 111 -10.31 9.25 11.69
C ILE A 111 -9.18 8.67 12.54
N ARG A 112 -8.12 9.46 12.71
CA ARG A 112 -6.90 9.10 13.42
C ARG A 112 -7.01 9.36 14.91
N ASN A 113 -7.53 10.51 15.28
CA ASN A 113 -7.81 10.91 16.65
C ASN A 113 -8.79 12.09 16.68
N MET A 114 -9.46 12.29 17.83
CA MET A 114 -10.33 13.44 18.10
C MET A 114 -9.96 14.06 19.44
N ILE A 115 -10.19 15.37 19.56
CA ILE A 115 -9.96 16.13 20.78
C ILE A 115 -11.08 17.14 21.00
N GLN A 116 -11.28 17.52 22.26
CA GLN A 116 -12.14 18.63 22.64
C GLN A 116 -11.32 19.63 23.44
N THR A 117 -11.25 20.88 23.00
CA THR A 117 -10.52 21.94 23.72
C THR A 117 -11.24 22.29 25.02
N LYS A 118 -10.55 22.98 25.93
CA LYS A 118 -11.16 23.46 27.19
C LYS A 118 -12.40 24.35 26.97
N ASN A 119 -12.47 25.01 25.82
CA ASN A 119 -13.59 25.88 25.44
C ASN A 119 -14.74 25.10 24.77
N GLY A 120 -14.66 23.78 24.71
CA GLY A 120 -15.69 22.89 24.15
C GLY A 120 -15.59 22.66 22.64
N GLU A 121 -14.59 23.24 21.96
CA GLU A 121 -14.42 23.06 20.51
C GLU A 121 -13.97 21.66 20.18
N ILE A 122 -14.60 21.04 19.18
CA ILE A 122 -14.28 19.67 18.78
C ILE A 122 -13.48 19.69 17.49
N TRP A 123 -12.37 18.95 17.51
CA TRP A 123 -11.49 18.79 16.36
C TRP A 123 -11.22 17.31 16.09
N CYS A 124 -11.01 16.98 14.82
CA CYS A 124 -10.58 15.64 14.42
C CYS A 124 -9.44 15.70 13.40
N ALA A 125 -8.52 14.74 13.50
CA ALA A 125 -7.60 14.43 12.42
C ALA A 125 -8.16 13.26 11.61
N ALA A 126 -8.55 13.51 10.37
CA ALA A 126 -8.73 12.45 9.39
C ALA A 126 -7.38 12.11 8.74
N MET A 127 -7.32 11.03 7.97
CA MET A 127 -6.07 10.55 7.38
C MET A 127 -5.38 11.59 6.47
N MET A 128 -6.15 12.44 5.77
CA MET A 128 -5.62 13.45 4.85
C MET A 128 -5.54 14.85 5.45
N ASP A 129 -6.54 15.25 6.23
CA ASP A 129 -6.74 16.63 6.67
C ASP A 129 -7.23 16.69 8.12
N VAL A 130 -7.11 17.88 8.73
CA VAL A 130 -7.66 18.21 10.05
C VAL A 130 -8.99 18.94 9.85
N TYR A 131 -9.96 18.71 10.73
CA TYR A 131 -11.28 19.34 10.69
C TYR A 131 -11.67 19.89 12.06
N ARG A 132 -12.39 21.02 12.06
CA ARG A 132 -13.06 21.62 13.21
C ARG A 132 -14.57 21.49 13.04
N PHE A 133 -15.28 21.13 14.10
CA PHE A 133 -16.74 21.12 14.07
C PHE A 133 -17.29 22.51 14.40
N ASP A 134 -18.17 23.05 13.55
CA ASP A 134 -18.74 24.40 13.72
C ASP A 134 -20.09 24.42 14.48
N GLY A 135 -20.52 23.26 15.00
CA GLY A 135 -21.84 23.06 15.62
C GLY A 135 -22.87 22.43 14.68
N LYS A 136 -22.63 22.45 13.37
CA LYS A 136 -23.53 21.88 12.35
C LYS A 136 -22.83 20.87 11.43
N GLU A 137 -21.60 21.16 11.02
CA GLU A 137 -20.80 20.34 10.12
C GLU A 137 -19.30 20.50 10.36
N TRP A 138 -18.53 19.55 9.83
CA TRP A 138 -17.07 19.59 9.85
C TRP A 138 -16.54 20.57 8.81
N LYS A 139 -15.63 21.45 9.22
CA LYS A 139 -14.91 22.40 8.36
C LYS A 139 -13.45 22.01 8.29
N ARG A 140 -12.95 21.81 7.08
CA ARG A 140 -11.54 21.50 6.83
C ARG A 140 -10.66 22.66 7.30
N PHE A 141 -9.64 22.35 8.07
CA PHE A 141 -8.59 23.26 8.47
C PHE A 141 -7.30 22.94 7.71
N SER A 142 -6.81 23.89 6.91
CA SER A 142 -5.62 23.67 6.08
C SER A 142 -4.34 23.85 6.89
N LEU A 143 -3.47 22.84 6.85
CA LEU A 143 -2.10 22.95 7.36
C LEU A 143 -1.20 23.53 6.24
N PRO A 144 -0.35 24.53 6.54
CA PRO A 144 0.55 25.12 5.56
C PRO A 144 1.57 24.09 5.08
N ASP A 145 1.83 24.05 3.77
CA ASP A 145 2.81 23.16 3.14
C ASP A 145 2.68 21.67 3.50
N ASN A 146 1.47 21.21 3.83
CA ASN A 146 1.21 19.80 4.07
C ASN A 146 0.73 19.07 2.82
N HIS A 147 1.49 18.06 2.42
CA HIS A 147 1.10 17.08 1.38
C HIS A 147 1.11 15.65 1.92
N GLU A 148 1.29 15.49 3.23
CA GLU A 148 1.39 14.20 3.90
C GLU A 148 0.12 13.87 4.67
N ARG A 149 0.01 12.58 5.00
CA ARG A 149 -1.04 12.06 5.85
C ARG A 149 -0.89 12.59 7.27
N ILE A 150 -2.01 12.91 7.89
CA ILE A 150 -2.05 13.20 9.32
C ILE A 150 -1.90 11.88 10.07
N ALA A 151 -0.98 11.85 11.02
CA ALA A 151 -0.73 10.72 11.90
C ALA A 151 -1.62 10.81 13.15
N ASP A 152 -1.75 12.02 13.72
CA ASP A 152 -2.38 12.24 15.02
C ASP A 152 -2.75 13.72 15.26
N ILE A 153 -3.58 13.97 16.28
CA ILE A 153 -3.90 15.29 16.84
C ILE A 153 -4.00 15.19 18.37
N THR A 154 -3.48 16.19 19.09
CA THR A 154 -3.52 16.26 20.56
C THR A 154 -3.63 17.71 21.03
N LEU A 155 -3.96 17.91 22.31
CA LEU A 155 -3.96 19.21 22.97
C LEU A 155 -2.59 19.54 23.58
N THR A 156 -2.31 20.83 23.74
CA THR A 156 -1.24 21.34 24.62
C THR A 156 -1.60 21.18 26.10
N LYS A 157 -0.62 21.35 26.99
CA LYS A 157 -0.78 21.15 28.44
C LYS A 157 -1.90 21.96 29.09
N ASP A 158 -2.18 23.14 28.55
CA ASP A 158 -3.24 24.05 29.00
C ASP A 158 -4.60 23.79 28.34
N SER A 159 -4.64 22.87 27.38
CA SER A 159 -5.84 22.51 26.59
C SER A 159 -6.45 23.67 25.81
N THR A 160 -5.66 24.72 25.50
CA THR A 160 -6.10 25.90 24.73
C THR A 160 -5.65 25.85 23.27
N SER A 161 -4.46 25.30 23.02
CA SER A 161 -3.88 25.13 21.69
C SER A 161 -3.82 23.64 21.34
N LEU A 162 -3.57 23.35 20.07
CA LEU A 162 -3.54 21.98 19.60
C LEU A 162 -2.32 21.71 18.72
N ILE A 163 -1.92 20.44 18.73
CA ILE A 163 -0.81 19.91 17.96
C ILE A 163 -1.39 18.92 16.95
N ALA A 164 -1.21 19.19 15.66
CA ALA A 164 -1.44 18.21 14.60
C ALA A 164 -0.11 17.62 14.17
N MET A 165 -0.04 16.30 13.98
CA MET A 165 1.19 15.63 13.60
C MET A 165 1.00 14.89 12.30
N THR A 166 1.90 15.14 11.35
CA THR A 166 2.03 14.36 10.11
C THR A 166 3.01 13.21 10.32
N ARG A 167 3.42 12.56 9.24
CA ARG A 167 4.41 11.47 9.31
C ARG A 167 5.84 11.98 9.42
N SER A 168 6.06 13.28 9.18
CA SER A 168 7.39 13.90 9.12
C SER A 168 7.52 15.20 9.90
N ALA A 169 6.43 15.85 10.31
CA ALA A 169 6.45 17.15 10.99
C ALA A 169 5.29 17.33 11.96
N VAL A 170 5.44 18.31 12.84
CA VAL A 170 4.44 18.72 13.83
C VAL A 170 3.94 20.12 13.45
N TYR A 171 2.66 20.39 13.69
CA TYR A 171 2.01 21.67 13.46
C TYR A 171 1.39 22.14 14.75
N GLU A 172 1.87 23.28 15.24
CA GLU A 172 1.28 23.96 16.38
C GLU A 172 0.20 24.92 15.87
N ILE A 173 -1.04 24.72 16.34
CA ILE A 173 -2.20 25.52 15.94
C ILE A 173 -2.65 26.33 17.15
N SER A 174 -2.53 27.64 17.04
CA SER A 174 -2.88 28.59 18.10
C SER A 174 -3.59 29.83 17.53
N GLY A 175 -4.39 30.50 18.37
CA GLY A 175 -5.15 31.69 17.99
C GLY A 175 -4.28 32.95 18.00
N LYS A 176 -3.94 33.45 16.80
CA LYS A 176 -3.59 34.86 16.46
C LYS A 176 -3.05 34.93 15.02
N LYS A 177 -3.93 35.05 14.03
CA LYS A 177 -3.56 35.53 12.68
C LYS A 177 -3.48 37.06 12.73
N MET A 178 -2.33 37.66 12.41
CA MET A 178 -2.24 39.11 12.19
C MET A 178 -3.06 39.45 10.94
N LYS A 179 -4.02 40.37 11.06
CA LYS A 179 -4.81 40.88 9.92
C LYS A 179 -3.87 41.63 8.97
N THR A 180 -3.68 41.11 7.76
CA THR A 180 -3.19 41.90 6.61
C THR A 180 -4.38 42.41 5.83
N ALA A 181 -4.29 43.64 5.31
CA ALA A 181 -5.41 44.42 4.78
C ALA A 181 -6.08 43.86 3.50
N ASN A 182 -5.70 42.67 3.01
CA ASN A 182 -6.15 42.11 1.73
C ASN A 182 -6.77 40.69 1.81
N ASP A 183 -6.93 40.09 2.99
CA ASP A 183 -7.53 38.75 3.09
C ASP A 183 -9.05 38.81 2.94
N LYS A 184 -9.57 38.27 1.83
CA LYS A 184 -11.01 38.05 1.62
C LYS A 184 -11.55 37.09 2.69
N ILE A 185 -12.70 37.47 3.25
CA ILE A 185 -13.34 36.85 4.41
C ILE A 185 -13.94 35.49 4.01
N ASP A 186 -13.31 34.39 4.42
CA ASP A 186 -14.00 33.11 4.61
C ASP A 186 -14.41 33.02 6.09
N ALA A 187 -15.70 33.25 6.36
CA ALA A 187 -16.30 33.48 7.68
C ALA A 187 -16.30 32.29 8.66
N ALA A 188 -15.43 31.29 8.49
CA ALA A 188 -15.32 30.12 9.38
C ALA A 188 -13.89 29.85 9.90
N SER A 189 -12.87 30.54 9.37
CA SER A 189 -11.49 30.46 9.85
C SER A 189 -11.15 31.68 10.71
N GLU A 190 -11.77 31.79 11.87
CA GLU A 190 -11.40 32.80 12.86
C GLU A 190 -9.93 32.64 13.27
N ASN A 191 -9.05 33.53 12.82
CA ASN A 191 -7.72 33.89 13.36
C ASN A 191 -6.76 32.77 13.87
N LEU A 192 -6.88 31.52 13.42
CA LEU A 192 -5.95 30.44 13.80
C LEU A 192 -4.72 30.44 12.89
N MET A 193 -3.54 30.41 13.49
CA MET A 193 -2.26 30.24 12.79
C MET A 193 -1.74 28.84 13.04
N ALA A 194 -1.28 28.16 11.99
CA ALA A 194 -0.59 26.89 12.08
C ALA A 194 0.89 27.10 11.79
N THR A 195 1.76 26.73 12.71
CA THR A 195 3.21 26.83 12.54
C THR A 195 3.82 25.45 12.42
N ARG A 196 4.52 25.20 11.30
CA ARG A 196 5.21 23.93 11.06
C ARG A 196 6.52 23.86 11.87
N LYS A 197 6.73 22.76 12.57
CA LYS A 197 7.91 22.45 13.39
C LYS A 197 8.50 21.10 12.99
N ILE A 198 9.82 20.99 13.01
CA ILE A 198 10.56 19.74 12.77
C ILE A 198 11.21 19.35 14.10
N ILE A 199 10.97 18.12 14.54
CA ILE A 199 11.63 17.57 15.72
C ILE A 199 13.12 17.38 15.40
N GLY A 200 14.01 17.83 16.28
CA GLY A 200 15.46 17.68 16.11
C GLY A 200 15.94 16.23 16.05
N GLN A 201 17.21 16.03 15.73
CA GLN A 201 17.85 14.71 15.73
C GLN A 201 18.45 14.41 17.11
N PRO A 202 18.21 13.23 17.73
CA PRO A 202 18.80 12.85 19.00
C PRO A 202 20.33 12.69 18.90
N GLU A 203 21.03 12.83 20.02
CA GLU A 203 22.48 12.68 20.06
C GLU A 203 22.90 11.26 19.64
N GLY A 204 23.94 11.17 18.81
CA GLY A 204 24.44 9.88 18.30
C GLY A 204 23.48 9.11 17.37
N PHE A 205 22.32 9.68 17.01
CA PHE A 205 21.36 9.01 16.15
C PHE A 205 21.88 8.88 14.72
N THR A 206 21.89 7.66 14.19
CA THR A 206 22.22 7.41 12.79
C THR A 206 20.94 7.19 11.98
N PRO A 207 20.65 8.03 10.96
CA PRO A 207 19.47 7.86 10.12
C PRO A 207 19.66 6.61 9.27
N MET A 208 18.85 5.59 9.55
CA MET A 208 18.90 4.29 8.89
C MET A 208 17.58 4.02 8.15
N VAL A 209 17.68 3.36 7.00
CA VAL A 209 16.56 2.85 6.23
C VAL A 209 16.73 1.34 6.01
N THR A 210 15.62 0.58 6.09
CA THR A 210 15.67 -0.86 5.80
C THR A 210 15.85 -1.11 4.31
N LEU A 211 16.56 -2.16 3.93
CA LEU A 211 16.64 -2.58 2.52
C LEU A 211 15.24 -2.91 1.97
N PHE A 212 14.33 -3.39 2.82
CA PHE A 212 12.93 -3.57 2.47
C PHE A 212 12.29 -2.28 1.94
N LYS A 213 12.45 -1.15 2.64
CA LYS A 213 11.86 0.14 2.21
C LYS A 213 12.45 0.57 0.86
N THR A 214 13.75 0.37 0.65
CA THR A 214 14.40 0.62 -0.65
C THR A 214 13.82 -0.24 -1.76
N VAL A 215 13.67 -1.55 -1.56
CA VAL A 215 13.07 -2.46 -2.56
C VAL A 215 11.60 -2.11 -2.80
N TRP A 216 10.86 -1.69 -1.78
CA TRP A 216 9.47 -1.26 -1.91
C TRP A 216 9.33 0.01 -2.76
N HIS A 217 10.21 1.00 -2.53
CA HIS A 217 10.27 2.21 -3.36
C HIS A 217 10.68 1.91 -4.81
N LEU A 218 11.55 0.91 -5.00
CA LEU A 218 11.97 0.48 -6.33
C LEU A 218 10.83 -0.25 -7.07
N HIS A 219 10.14 -1.17 -6.40
CA HIS A 219 9.00 -1.92 -6.94
C HIS A 219 7.81 -1.03 -7.30
N SER A 220 7.47 -0.05 -6.45
CA SER A 220 6.41 0.93 -6.72
C SER A 220 6.84 2.02 -7.71
N GLY A 221 8.15 2.16 -7.96
CA GLY A 221 8.71 3.27 -8.73
C GLY A 221 8.77 4.59 -7.95
N ALA A 222 8.31 4.62 -6.70
CA ALA A 222 8.35 5.80 -5.84
C ALA A 222 9.77 6.32 -5.57
N PHE A 223 10.80 5.48 -5.76
CA PHE A 223 12.21 5.89 -5.65
C PHE A 223 12.56 7.07 -6.59
N PHE A 224 11.97 7.12 -7.79
CA PHE A 224 12.17 8.19 -8.77
C PHE A 224 10.97 9.14 -8.86
N GLY A 225 10.17 9.25 -7.80
CA GLY A 225 8.98 10.09 -7.75
C GLY A 225 7.92 9.65 -8.77
N LEU A 226 7.22 10.63 -9.37
CA LEU A 226 6.11 10.36 -10.30
C LEU A 226 6.59 9.63 -11.56
N THR A 227 7.73 10.04 -12.14
CA THR A 227 8.30 9.40 -13.35
C THR A 227 8.55 7.91 -13.14
N GLY A 228 9.11 7.54 -11.98
CA GLY A 228 9.34 6.13 -11.66
C GLY A 228 8.05 5.32 -11.52
N ARG A 229 7.01 5.89 -10.89
CA ARG A 229 5.69 5.24 -10.79
C ARG A 229 5.11 4.98 -12.18
N LEU A 230 5.16 5.97 -13.08
CA LEU A 230 4.66 5.83 -14.44
C LEU A 230 5.43 4.76 -15.24
N ILE A 231 6.74 4.59 -15.01
CA ILE A 231 7.52 3.50 -15.61
C ILE A 231 7.04 2.14 -15.11
N VAL A 232 6.80 1.99 -13.80
CA VAL A 232 6.25 0.76 -13.23
C VAL A 232 4.86 0.46 -13.77
N ASP A 233 4.00 1.47 -13.91
CA ASP A 233 2.68 1.31 -14.50
C ASP A 233 2.76 0.89 -15.98
N ALA A 234 3.71 1.44 -16.74
CA ALA A 234 3.97 1.00 -18.12
C ALA A 234 4.41 -0.48 -18.17
N ILE A 235 5.23 -0.94 -17.22
CA ILE A 235 5.59 -2.36 -17.09
C ILE A 235 4.34 -3.21 -16.78
N ALA A 236 3.46 -2.75 -15.90
CA ALA A 236 2.20 -3.42 -15.59
C ALA A 236 1.29 -3.52 -16.83
N ILE A 237 1.17 -2.44 -17.63
CA ILE A 237 0.42 -2.45 -18.90
C ILE A 237 1.02 -3.47 -19.88
N VAL A 238 2.35 -3.55 -19.99
CA VAL A 238 3.00 -4.58 -20.83
C VAL A 238 2.64 -5.98 -20.35
N LEU A 239 2.67 -6.25 -19.04
CA LEU A 239 2.30 -7.55 -18.48
C LEU A 239 0.82 -7.88 -18.70
N ILE A 240 -0.08 -6.89 -18.66
CA ILE A 240 -1.49 -7.04 -19.05
C ILE A 240 -1.59 -7.47 -20.51
N ILE A 241 -0.90 -6.77 -21.42
CA ILE A 241 -0.89 -7.10 -22.86
C ILE A 241 -0.34 -8.52 -23.08
N LEU A 242 0.75 -8.89 -22.41
CA LEU A 242 1.32 -10.25 -22.50
C LEU A 242 0.35 -11.31 -21.98
N SER A 243 -0.38 -11.03 -20.90
CA SER A 243 -1.39 -11.92 -20.33
C SER A 243 -2.58 -12.11 -21.27
N ILE A 244 -3.16 -11.03 -21.78
CA ILE A 244 -4.29 -11.06 -22.73
C ILE A 244 -3.89 -11.78 -24.02
N THR A 245 -2.75 -11.41 -24.61
CA THR A 245 -2.26 -12.06 -25.84
C THR A 245 -1.93 -13.54 -25.59
N GLY A 246 -1.42 -13.91 -24.41
CA GLY A 246 -1.20 -15.30 -24.00
C GLY A 246 -2.50 -16.12 -23.95
N ILE A 247 -3.55 -15.57 -23.33
CA ILE A 247 -4.90 -16.18 -23.28
C ILE A 247 -5.46 -16.33 -24.71
N ILE A 248 -5.37 -15.29 -25.54
CA ILE A 248 -5.82 -15.33 -26.94
C ILE A 248 -5.09 -16.45 -27.70
N LEU A 249 -3.76 -16.55 -27.57
CA LEU A 249 -2.95 -17.59 -28.22
C LEU A 249 -3.25 -18.99 -27.69
N PHE A 250 -3.75 -19.12 -26.45
CA PHE A 250 -4.23 -20.38 -25.92
C PHE A 250 -5.55 -20.81 -26.56
N ILE A 251 -6.51 -19.88 -26.73
CA ILE A 251 -7.87 -20.16 -27.20
C ILE A 251 -7.94 -20.33 -28.74
N LEU A 252 -7.24 -19.49 -29.50
CA LEU A 252 -7.33 -19.45 -30.97
C LEU A 252 -7.10 -20.82 -31.65
N PRO A 253 -6.11 -21.65 -31.27
CA PRO A 253 -5.91 -22.97 -31.87
C PRO A 253 -7.10 -23.94 -31.72
N TYR A 254 -7.91 -23.81 -30.66
CA TYR A 254 -9.11 -24.62 -30.49
C TYR A 254 -10.24 -24.10 -31.39
N ARG A 255 -10.42 -22.78 -31.48
CA ARG A 255 -11.40 -22.15 -32.39
C ARG A 255 -11.11 -22.44 -33.85
N ILE A 256 -9.84 -22.35 -34.28
CA ILE A 256 -9.41 -22.68 -35.65
C ILE A 256 -9.72 -24.15 -35.97
N ARG A 257 -9.42 -25.08 -35.06
CA ARG A 257 -9.75 -26.50 -35.23
C ARG A 257 -11.26 -26.74 -35.34
N ARG A 258 -12.08 -26.02 -34.57
CA ARG A 258 -13.55 -26.08 -34.68
C ARG A 258 -14.05 -25.55 -36.02
N GLN A 259 -13.56 -24.39 -36.48
CA GLN A 259 -13.96 -23.81 -37.78
C GLN A 259 -13.51 -24.67 -38.96
N LYS A 260 -12.35 -25.34 -38.85
CA LYS A 260 -11.91 -26.33 -39.84
C LYS A 260 -12.90 -27.50 -39.95
N ARG A 261 -13.45 -27.99 -38.83
CA ARG A 261 -14.49 -29.03 -38.82
C ARG A 261 -15.80 -28.55 -39.44
N LEU A 262 -16.14 -27.28 -39.25
CA LEU A 262 -17.34 -26.64 -39.82
C LEU A 262 -17.14 -26.13 -41.26
N GLN A 263 -16.01 -26.44 -41.90
CA GLN A 263 -15.65 -26.03 -43.27
C GLN A 263 -15.71 -24.51 -43.56
N ALA A 264 -15.76 -23.67 -42.52
CA ALA A 264 -15.84 -22.20 -42.65
C ALA A 264 -14.46 -21.58 -42.95
N ARG A 265 -14.00 -21.71 -44.21
CA ARG A 265 -12.65 -21.33 -44.66
C ARG A 265 -12.29 -19.86 -44.38
N GLU A 266 -13.19 -18.93 -44.65
CA GLU A 266 -12.94 -17.49 -44.43
C GLU A 266 -12.69 -17.17 -42.95
N ARG A 267 -13.55 -17.68 -42.07
CA ARG A 267 -13.42 -17.51 -40.62
C ARG A 267 -12.13 -18.14 -40.10
N MET A 268 -11.74 -19.30 -40.62
CA MET A 268 -10.48 -19.95 -40.29
C MET A 268 -9.26 -19.08 -40.66
N VAL A 269 -9.23 -18.51 -41.87
CA VAL A 269 -8.14 -17.64 -42.33
C VAL A 269 -8.06 -16.36 -41.48
N LYS A 270 -9.19 -15.74 -41.15
CA LYS A 270 -9.25 -14.57 -40.27
C LYS A 270 -8.65 -14.86 -38.89
N LEU A 271 -9.04 -15.98 -38.27
CA LEU A 271 -8.49 -16.41 -36.97
C LEU A 271 -6.99 -16.75 -37.06
N GLY A 272 -6.54 -17.34 -38.18
CA GLY A 272 -5.12 -17.60 -38.44
C GLY A 272 -4.29 -16.33 -38.51
N LYS A 273 -4.76 -15.29 -39.23
CA LYS A 273 -4.11 -13.97 -39.29
C LYS A 273 -4.02 -13.33 -37.90
N GLN A 274 -5.10 -13.40 -37.11
CA GLN A 274 -5.12 -12.93 -35.73
C GLN A 274 -4.11 -13.67 -34.84
N MET A 275 -3.97 -15.00 -34.99
CA MET A 275 -3.01 -15.79 -34.23
C MET A 275 -1.56 -15.37 -34.53
N VAL A 276 -1.22 -15.16 -35.81
CA VAL A 276 0.12 -14.71 -36.21
C VAL A 276 0.41 -13.31 -35.67
N PHE A 277 -0.57 -12.39 -35.76
CA PHE A 277 -0.43 -11.03 -35.23
C PHE A 277 -0.18 -11.02 -33.71
N ASN A 278 -1.02 -11.70 -32.95
CA ASN A 278 -0.87 -11.79 -31.49
C ASN A 278 0.45 -12.48 -31.11
N ALA A 279 0.85 -13.54 -31.81
CA ALA A 279 2.11 -14.22 -31.55
C ALA A 279 3.32 -13.33 -31.85
N LYS A 280 3.27 -12.52 -32.92
CA LYS A 280 4.34 -11.57 -33.25
C LYS A 280 4.52 -10.54 -32.14
N TRP A 281 3.42 -9.92 -31.69
CA TRP A 281 3.48 -8.88 -30.65
C TRP A 281 3.80 -9.45 -29.27
N HIS A 282 3.20 -10.57 -28.87
CA HIS A 282 3.52 -11.25 -27.62
C HIS A 282 5.02 -11.56 -27.52
N ASN A 283 5.62 -12.11 -28.59
CA ASN A 283 7.05 -12.42 -28.63
C ASN A 283 7.92 -11.15 -28.68
N LYS A 284 7.53 -10.13 -29.46
CA LYS A 284 8.31 -8.89 -29.59
C LYS A 284 8.34 -8.13 -28.27
N LEU A 285 7.18 -7.89 -27.67
CA LEU A 285 7.05 -7.19 -26.40
C LEU A 285 7.75 -7.97 -25.28
N GLY A 286 7.42 -9.25 -25.12
CA GLY A 286 7.98 -10.07 -24.05
C GLY A 286 9.51 -10.17 -24.10
N TYR A 287 10.10 -10.20 -25.29
CA TYR A 287 11.55 -10.17 -25.45
C TYR A 287 12.15 -8.78 -25.17
N ALA A 288 11.53 -7.72 -25.69
CA ALA A 288 12.04 -6.36 -25.52
C ALA A 288 12.00 -5.90 -24.05
N THR A 289 11.01 -6.34 -23.28
CA THR A 289 10.81 -5.91 -21.89
C THR A 289 11.25 -6.96 -20.86
N ILE A 290 11.99 -8.00 -21.26
CA ILE A 290 12.30 -9.13 -20.37
C ILE A 290 13.04 -8.71 -19.11
N ILE A 291 14.00 -7.77 -19.22
CA ILE A 291 14.78 -7.28 -18.07
C ILE A 291 13.85 -6.57 -17.07
N LEU A 292 13.01 -5.65 -17.56
CA LEU A 292 12.08 -4.88 -16.73
C LEU A 292 11.01 -5.78 -16.09
N THR A 293 10.46 -6.72 -16.85
CA THR A 293 9.43 -7.66 -16.35
C THR A 293 9.99 -8.68 -15.35
N LEU A 294 11.25 -9.10 -15.50
CA LEU A 294 11.93 -9.91 -14.49
C LEU A 294 12.23 -9.08 -13.24
N TRP A 295 12.71 -7.85 -13.40
CA TRP A 295 12.98 -6.96 -12.27
C TRP A 295 11.73 -6.70 -11.42
N ILE A 296 10.58 -6.40 -12.03
CA ILE A 296 9.34 -6.16 -11.25
C ILE A 296 8.85 -7.43 -10.53
N SER A 297 8.99 -8.59 -11.18
CA SER A 297 8.63 -9.89 -10.60
C SER A 297 9.52 -10.25 -9.40
N ILE A 298 10.84 -10.05 -9.54
CA ILE A 298 11.82 -10.32 -8.47
C ILE A 298 11.65 -9.35 -7.31
N THR A 299 11.53 -8.05 -7.60
CA THR A 299 11.31 -7.05 -6.54
C THR A 299 10.00 -7.29 -5.81
N GLY A 300 8.91 -7.67 -6.49
CA GLY A 300 7.64 -8.04 -5.85
C GLY A 300 7.77 -9.27 -4.95
N MET A 301 8.52 -10.28 -5.38
CA MET A 301 8.82 -11.48 -4.59
C MET A 301 9.57 -11.14 -3.28
N CYS A 302 10.44 -10.14 -3.32
CA CYS A 302 11.21 -9.66 -2.17
C CYS A 302 10.36 -8.91 -1.12
N LEU A 303 9.15 -8.44 -1.47
CA LEU A 303 8.30 -7.67 -0.56
C LEU A 303 7.44 -8.51 0.38
N ARG A 304 7.56 -9.84 0.31
CA ARG A 304 6.84 -10.78 1.19
C ARG A 304 7.76 -11.89 1.71
N PRO A 305 7.37 -12.59 2.81
CA PRO A 305 8.10 -13.77 3.27
C PRO A 305 8.24 -14.83 2.17
N PRO A 306 9.36 -15.57 2.14
CA PRO A 306 10.49 -15.52 3.08
C PRO A 306 11.51 -14.40 2.79
N LEU A 307 11.56 -13.86 1.57
CA LEU A 307 12.62 -12.93 1.13
C LEU A 307 12.57 -11.55 1.82
N MET A 308 11.41 -11.13 2.31
CA MET A 308 11.26 -9.89 3.07
C MET A 308 12.05 -9.88 4.38
N VAL A 309 12.20 -11.02 5.05
CA VAL A 309 12.84 -11.11 6.38
C VAL A 309 14.27 -10.57 6.39
N PRO A 310 15.20 -11.07 5.55
CA PRO A 310 16.56 -10.52 5.51
C PRO A 310 16.60 -9.04 5.09
N LEU A 311 15.67 -8.58 4.25
CA LEU A 311 15.61 -7.18 3.82
C LEU A 311 15.09 -6.24 4.92
N ALA A 312 14.21 -6.74 5.79
CA ALA A 312 13.72 -6.00 6.94
C ALA A 312 14.73 -5.95 8.10
N MET A 313 15.56 -7.00 8.24
CA MET A 313 16.60 -7.09 9.27
C MET A 313 17.85 -6.25 8.93
N ASN A 314 18.12 -6.01 7.65
CA ASN A 314 19.27 -5.23 7.21
C ASN A 314 18.90 -3.75 7.00
N LYS A 315 19.66 -2.87 7.65
CA LYS A 315 19.54 -1.42 7.54
C LYS A 315 20.79 -0.81 6.90
N THR A 316 20.60 0.26 6.14
CA THR A 316 21.67 1.06 5.54
C THR A 316 21.48 2.53 5.88
N THR A 317 22.57 3.29 5.94
CA THR A 317 22.50 4.74 6.20
C THR A 317 21.67 5.45 5.13
N GLU A 318 20.73 6.27 5.58
CA GLU A 318 19.83 7.05 4.75
C GLU A 318 20.40 8.47 4.56
N LYS A 319 20.41 8.98 3.33
CA LYS A 319 20.67 10.39 3.09
C LYS A 319 19.44 11.20 3.52
N VAL A 320 19.62 12.02 4.55
CA VAL A 320 18.56 12.86 5.09
C VAL A 320 18.34 14.04 4.16
N LYS A 321 17.14 14.10 3.56
CA LYS A 321 16.72 15.25 2.77
C LYS A 321 16.27 16.37 3.72
N ASP A 322 16.73 17.60 3.47
CA ASP A 322 16.31 18.82 4.20
C ASP A 322 16.53 18.76 5.72
N GLY A 323 17.47 17.94 6.19
CA GLY A 323 17.80 17.77 7.61
C GLY A 323 16.75 17.03 8.45
N ASN A 324 15.61 16.61 7.87
CA ASN A 324 14.54 15.95 8.60
C ASN A 324 14.73 14.44 8.69
N VAL A 325 15.32 13.97 9.80
CA VAL A 325 15.54 12.54 10.07
C VAL A 325 14.25 11.73 10.28
N TRP A 326 13.13 12.42 10.52
CA TRP A 326 11.84 11.82 10.88
C TRP A 326 10.90 11.61 9.70
N HIS A 327 11.36 11.82 8.47
CA HIS A 327 10.53 11.66 7.28
C HIS A 327 9.88 10.26 7.20
N ASP A 328 8.55 10.23 7.24
CA ASP A 328 7.69 9.04 7.36
C ASP A 328 7.87 8.16 8.63
N LYS A 329 8.41 8.72 9.72
CA LYS A 329 8.73 7.99 10.96
C LYS A 329 7.84 8.33 12.16
N LEU A 330 7.13 9.46 12.17
CA LEU A 330 6.24 9.84 13.28
C LEU A 330 4.93 9.03 13.30
N ARG A 331 4.39 8.72 14.49
CA ARG A 331 3.20 7.84 14.67
C ARG A 331 2.11 8.41 15.57
N SER A 332 2.45 8.85 16.79
CA SER A 332 1.53 9.46 17.76
C SER A 332 2.27 10.40 18.72
N ILE A 333 1.59 11.39 19.32
CA ILE A 333 2.19 12.38 20.24
C ILE A 333 1.23 12.72 21.39
N ARG A 334 1.73 12.76 22.63
CA ARG A 334 0.97 13.14 23.82
C ARG A 334 1.83 13.96 24.78
N TRP A 335 1.19 14.85 25.53
CA TRP A 335 1.86 15.60 26.59
C TRP A 335 2.06 14.70 27.82
N ASP A 336 3.29 14.59 28.31
CA ASP A 336 3.63 13.97 29.58
C ASP A 336 3.55 15.01 30.70
N ALA A 337 2.45 14.99 31.45
CA ALA A 337 2.24 15.93 32.54
C ALA A 337 3.18 15.70 33.73
N ALA A 338 3.70 14.48 33.93
CA ALA A 338 4.61 14.18 35.03
C ALA A 338 6.00 14.75 34.77
N GLU A 339 6.42 14.77 33.51
CA GLU A 339 7.79 15.12 33.09
C GLU A 339 7.89 16.47 32.37
N GLY A 340 6.75 17.11 32.07
CA GLY A 340 6.70 18.42 31.43
C GLY A 340 7.24 18.44 29.99
N ASN A 341 7.05 17.34 29.23
CA ASN A 341 7.55 17.21 27.87
C ASN A 341 6.58 16.43 26.96
N TRP A 342 6.85 16.41 25.66
CA TRP A 342 6.12 15.59 24.70
C TRP A 342 6.70 14.18 24.64
N LEU A 343 5.84 13.17 24.79
CA LEU A 343 6.18 11.78 24.47
C LEU A 343 5.70 11.47 23.04
N VAL A 344 6.64 11.16 22.16
CA VAL A 344 6.39 10.93 20.73
C VAL A 344 6.71 9.49 20.35
N SER A 345 5.73 8.79 19.79
CA SER A 345 5.93 7.46 19.20
C SER A 345 6.40 7.58 17.75
N THR A 346 7.47 6.85 17.40
CA THR A 346 8.03 6.78 16.05
C THR A 346 8.25 5.31 15.62
N SER A 347 8.59 5.09 14.34
CA SER A 347 9.04 3.75 13.88
C SER A 347 10.40 3.32 14.45
N GLU A 348 11.16 4.24 15.05
CA GLU A 348 12.47 3.95 15.64
C GLU A 348 12.43 3.86 17.18
N GLY A 349 11.26 4.05 17.79
CA GLY A 349 11.07 4.03 19.25
C GLY A 349 10.31 5.25 19.75
N PHE A 350 10.41 5.50 21.06
CA PHE A 350 9.78 6.65 21.71
C PHE A 350 10.80 7.76 21.95
N LEU A 351 10.38 9.01 21.72
CA LEU A 351 11.17 10.21 21.97
C LEU A 351 10.55 11.02 23.10
N ARG A 352 11.40 11.67 23.90
CA ARG A 352 11.03 12.84 24.69
C ARG A 352 11.46 14.11 23.96
N VAL A 353 10.54 15.05 23.83
CA VAL A 353 10.75 16.30 23.10
C VAL A 353 10.31 17.46 23.97
N ASP A 354 11.07 18.54 24.01
CA ASP A 354 10.74 19.73 24.77
C ASP A 354 9.46 20.41 24.25
N GLU A 355 8.81 21.20 25.11
CA GLU A 355 7.52 21.84 24.84
C GLU A 355 7.46 22.58 23.50
N HIS A 356 8.54 23.27 23.14
CA HIS A 356 8.60 24.16 21.98
C HIS A 356 9.28 23.53 20.75
N PHE A 357 9.68 22.25 20.83
CA PHE A 357 10.38 21.54 19.76
C PHE A 357 11.70 22.22 19.33
N LEU A 358 12.39 22.89 20.27
CA LEU A 358 13.60 23.66 19.98
C LEU A 358 14.87 22.90 20.34
N HIS A 359 14.80 22.03 21.34
CA HIS A 359 15.96 21.34 21.87
C HIS A 359 16.11 19.95 21.26
N GLN A 360 17.30 19.39 21.44
CA GLN A 360 17.59 18.05 20.99
C GLN A 360 16.71 17.03 21.75
N PRO A 361 15.95 16.17 21.06
CA PRO A 361 15.11 15.19 21.72
C PRO A 361 15.93 14.01 22.25
N THR A 362 15.39 13.33 23.26
CA THR A 362 15.99 12.12 23.84
C THR A 362 15.29 10.88 23.31
N LEU A 363 16.05 9.97 22.68
CA LEU A 363 15.54 8.66 22.28
C LEU A 363 15.57 7.69 23.45
N LEU A 364 14.40 7.16 23.82
CA LEU A 364 14.27 6.22 24.93
C LEU A 364 14.84 4.85 24.55
N ASN A 365 15.47 4.18 25.52
CA ASN A 365 16.04 2.85 25.32
C ASN A 365 14.93 1.84 24.94
N LYS A 366 15.08 1.18 23.79
CA LYS A 366 14.13 0.20 23.26
C LYS A 366 13.80 -0.93 24.23
N GLU A 367 14.76 -1.36 25.04
CA GLU A 367 14.58 -2.43 26.04
C GLU A 367 13.67 -2.00 27.20
N LYS A 368 13.50 -0.68 27.40
CA LYS A 368 12.69 -0.08 28.47
C LYS A 368 11.37 0.49 27.95
N THR A 369 11.03 0.22 26.68
CA THR A 369 9.80 0.69 26.04
C THR A 369 8.89 -0.48 25.63
N PRO A 370 7.56 -0.31 25.62
CA PRO A 370 6.63 -1.33 25.16
C PRO A 370 6.89 -1.79 23.72
N LYS A 371 6.58 -3.06 23.43
CA LYS A 371 6.63 -3.58 22.06
C LYS A 371 5.52 -2.94 21.22
N VAL A 372 5.91 -2.29 20.13
CA VAL A 372 4.98 -1.67 19.18
C VAL A 372 5.09 -2.38 17.83
N SER A 373 3.95 -2.67 17.21
CA SER A 373 3.92 -3.25 15.86
C SER A 373 4.54 -2.30 14.82
N PRO A 374 5.01 -2.80 13.66
CA PRO A 374 5.47 -1.94 12.57
C PRO A 374 4.42 -0.91 12.08
N MET A 375 3.13 -1.18 12.31
CA MET A 375 2.02 -0.28 12.00
C MET A 375 1.94 0.94 12.94
N GLY A 376 2.70 0.93 14.04
CA GLY A 376 2.72 1.97 15.06
C GLY A 376 1.73 1.69 16.19
N VAL A 377 1.59 2.69 17.08
CA VAL A 377 0.64 2.67 18.19
C VAL A 377 -0.78 2.94 17.68
N THR A 378 -1.74 2.23 18.27
CA THR A 378 -3.20 2.40 18.05
C THR A 378 -3.86 3.00 19.29
N VAL A 379 -3.31 2.75 20.47
CA VAL A 379 -3.71 3.31 21.77
C VAL A 379 -2.50 4.01 22.37
N PHE A 380 -2.67 5.26 22.79
CA PHE A 380 -1.61 6.03 23.42
C PHE A 380 -2.20 7.04 24.39
N GLU A 381 -2.48 6.56 25.60
CA GLU A 381 -3.19 7.29 26.64
C GLU A 381 -2.30 7.50 27.87
N SER A 382 -2.40 8.65 28.51
CA SER A 382 -1.74 8.94 29.78
C SER A 382 -2.74 8.86 30.94
N ASP A 383 -2.29 8.37 32.09
CA ASP A 383 -3.05 8.45 33.35
C ASP A 383 -2.85 9.79 34.09
N GLY A 384 -2.02 10.68 33.56
CA GLY A 384 -1.66 11.98 34.14
C GLY A 384 -0.73 11.90 35.36
N LYS A 385 -0.30 10.69 35.76
CA LYS A 385 0.53 10.40 36.94
C LYS A 385 1.81 9.65 36.55
N GLY A 386 2.25 9.78 35.29
CA GLY A 386 3.45 9.15 34.73
C GLY A 386 3.24 7.72 34.22
N GLY A 387 2.02 7.20 34.25
CA GLY A 387 1.65 5.93 33.64
C GLY A 387 1.05 6.11 32.25
N TRP A 388 1.33 5.15 31.39
CA TRP A 388 0.96 5.16 29.97
C TRP A 388 0.28 3.86 29.58
N LEU A 389 -0.81 3.95 28.83
CA LEU A 389 -1.42 2.82 28.15
C LEU A 389 -1.02 2.85 26.68
N VAL A 390 -0.24 1.84 26.27
CA VAL A 390 0.32 1.74 24.91
C VAL A 390 -0.18 0.48 24.24
N GLY A 391 -0.97 0.64 23.19
CA GLY A 391 -1.54 -0.46 22.40
C GLY A 391 -1.09 -0.44 20.94
N SER A 392 -0.97 -1.62 20.34
CA SER A 392 -0.70 -1.82 18.91
C SER A 392 -1.17 -3.21 18.46
N PHE A 393 -0.97 -3.58 17.20
CA PHE A 393 -1.18 -4.97 16.75
C PHE A 393 -0.24 -6.00 17.41
N SER A 394 0.73 -5.56 18.21
CA SER A 394 1.57 -6.42 19.05
C SER A 394 1.03 -6.61 20.48
N GLY A 395 -0.17 -6.13 20.79
CA GLY A 395 -0.78 -6.19 22.13
C GLY A 395 -0.90 -4.81 22.80
N MET A 396 -1.21 -4.81 24.10
CA MET A 396 -1.37 -3.60 24.90
C MET A 396 -0.65 -3.72 26.24
N PHE A 397 -0.02 -2.64 26.67
CA PHE A 397 0.87 -2.60 27.83
C PHE A 397 0.60 -1.36 28.69
N ARG A 398 0.64 -1.54 30.01
CA ARG A 398 0.80 -0.44 30.97
C ARG A 398 2.29 -0.18 31.15
N TRP A 399 2.70 1.06 30.91
CA TRP A 399 4.10 1.47 30.89
C TRP A 399 4.33 2.62 31.85
N TYR A 400 5.31 2.47 32.73
CA TYR A 400 5.76 3.48 33.68
C TYR A 400 7.25 3.74 33.42
N PRO A 401 7.59 4.74 32.57
CA PRO A 401 8.97 5.03 32.17
C PRO A 401 9.91 5.19 33.37
N GLU A 402 9.52 6.02 34.34
CA GLU A 402 10.33 6.33 35.54
C GLU A 402 10.61 5.11 36.42
N LYS A 403 9.66 4.18 36.46
CA LYS A 403 9.79 2.93 37.24
C LYS A 403 10.47 1.81 36.45
N ASN A 404 10.85 2.06 35.19
CA ASN A 404 11.31 1.04 34.24
C ASN A 404 10.38 -0.20 34.22
N LEU A 405 9.07 0.02 34.33
CA LEU A 405 8.08 -1.04 34.49
C LEU A 405 7.17 -1.12 33.27
N ILE A 406 7.08 -2.32 32.68
CA ILE A 406 6.16 -2.65 31.60
C ILE A 406 5.35 -3.85 32.04
N VAL A 407 4.02 -3.70 32.08
CA VAL A 407 3.08 -4.75 32.46
C VAL A 407 2.19 -5.04 31.27
N ASP A 408 2.10 -6.31 30.87
CA ASP A 408 1.15 -6.73 29.86
C ASP A 408 -0.28 -6.52 30.36
N TYR A 409 -1.09 -5.82 29.57
CA TYR A 409 -2.40 -5.37 30.01
C TYR A 409 -3.36 -6.55 30.29
N PHE A 410 -3.27 -7.62 29.50
CA PHE A 410 -4.21 -8.74 29.54
C PHE A 410 -3.85 -9.77 30.61
N THR A 411 -2.56 -10.03 30.80
CA THR A 411 -2.07 -11.04 31.76
C THR A 411 -1.74 -10.44 33.13
N GLY A 412 -1.55 -9.12 33.22
CA GLY A 412 -1.10 -8.44 34.43
C GLY A 412 0.34 -8.78 34.85
N LYS A 413 1.07 -9.57 34.04
CA LYS A 413 2.44 -9.96 34.32
C LYS A 413 3.39 -8.88 33.81
N GLN A 414 4.47 -8.65 34.57
CA GLN A 414 5.57 -7.84 34.07
C GLN A 414 6.11 -8.50 32.80
N ASN A 415 6.28 -7.72 31.73
CA ASN A 415 6.70 -8.25 30.45
C ASN A 415 8.17 -8.64 30.52
N ILE A 416 8.43 -9.92 30.83
CA ILE A 416 9.77 -10.53 30.89
C ILE A 416 10.10 -11.23 29.56
N GLU A 417 9.12 -11.45 28.68
CA GLU A 417 9.29 -12.34 27.53
C GLU A 417 9.82 -11.66 26.27
N LYS A 418 11.04 -12.07 25.89
CA LYS A 418 11.66 -11.91 24.57
C LYS A 418 11.00 -12.81 23.52
N SER A 419 9.67 -12.81 23.40
CA SER A 419 9.03 -13.63 22.36
C SER A 419 9.32 -13.05 20.98
N MET A 420 10.09 -13.81 20.20
CA MET A 420 10.46 -13.54 18.81
C MET A 420 9.25 -13.58 17.85
N ILE A 421 8.10 -14.08 18.32
CA ILE A 421 6.88 -14.13 17.51
C ILE A 421 6.28 -12.71 17.46
N PRO A 422 6.13 -12.12 16.25
CA PRO A 422 5.72 -10.72 16.11
C PRO A 422 4.21 -10.49 16.26
N ILE A 423 3.41 -11.55 16.50
CA ILE A 423 1.95 -11.50 16.48
C ILE A 423 1.42 -11.79 17.88
N SER A 424 0.73 -10.82 18.46
CA SER A 424 -0.02 -11.01 19.70
C SER A 424 -1.36 -11.67 19.41
N ASN A 425 -1.90 -12.39 20.40
CA ASN A 425 -3.29 -12.89 20.37
C ASN A 425 -4.33 -11.76 20.40
N HIS A 426 -3.89 -10.52 20.66
CA HIS A 426 -4.71 -9.31 20.75
C HIS A 426 -4.20 -8.26 19.76
N LEU A 427 -4.88 -8.13 18.63
CA LEU A 427 -4.58 -7.17 17.58
C LEU A 427 -5.27 -5.84 17.91
N VAL A 428 -4.78 -5.15 18.94
CA VAL A 428 -5.42 -3.94 19.48
C VAL A 428 -5.45 -2.83 18.43
N SER A 429 -6.67 -2.44 18.05
CA SER A 429 -6.95 -1.44 17.00
C SER A 429 -7.57 -0.15 17.54
N GLY A 430 -8.18 -0.22 18.72
CA GLY A 430 -8.80 0.92 19.38
C GLY A 430 -9.03 0.69 20.87
N TYR A 431 -9.34 1.79 21.57
CA TYR A 431 -9.58 1.82 23.00
C TYR A 431 -10.52 2.98 23.37
N SER A 432 -11.35 2.79 24.38
CA SER A 432 -12.17 3.84 24.96
C SER A 432 -12.43 3.58 26.45
N LYS A 433 -12.60 4.66 27.22
CA LYS A 433 -13.08 4.66 28.60
C LYS A 433 -14.39 5.45 28.77
N ASP A 434 -15.02 5.86 27.68
CA ASP A 434 -16.20 6.74 27.74
C ASP A 434 -17.51 5.97 27.89
N PHE A 435 -17.49 4.67 27.59
CA PHE A 435 -18.67 3.80 27.64
C PHE A 435 -18.87 3.16 29.01
N PHE A 436 -20.11 2.70 29.26
CA PHE A 436 -20.50 1.86 30.40
C PHE A 436 -20.02 2.36 31.77
N GLY A 437 -20.06 3.68 31.99
CA GLY A 437 -19.71 4.28 33.28
C GLY A 437 -18.20 4.30 33.58
N GLY A 438 -17.35 4.40 32.56
CA GLY A 438 -15.90 4.47 32.73
C GLY A 438 -15.16 3.14 32.54
N LYS A 439 -15.86 2.11 32.03
CA LYS A 439 -15.26 0.80 31.77
C LYS A 439 -14.29 0.90 30.61
N GLU A 440 -13.10 0.33 30.78
CA GLU A 440 -12.12 0.18 29.71
C GLU A 440 -12.65 -0.80 28.64
N VAL A 441 -12.81 -0.30 27.41
CA VAL A 441 -13.24 -1.07 26.24
C VAL A 441 -12.09 -1.14 25.24
N ILE A 442 -11.78 -2.35 24.78
CA ILE A 442 -10.69 -2.61 23.83
C ILE A 442 -11.28 -3.17 22.55
N PHE A 443 -10.91 -2.59 21.42
CA PHE A 443 -11.33 -3.02 20.10
C PHE A 443 -10.20 -3.79 19.42
N ASP A 444 -10.35 -5.11 19.31
CA ASP A 444 -9.46 -5.96 18.53
C ASP A 444 -9.83 -5.90 17.03
N TYR A 445 -8.82 -5.83 16.17
CA TYR A 445 -9.03 -5.69 14.73
C TYR A 445 -9.80 -6.87 14.11
N SER A 446 -9.56 -8.09 14.58
CA SER A 446 -10.18 -9.30 14.03
C SER A 446 -11.40 -9.72 14.84
N LYS A 447 -11.27 -9.74 16.17
CA LYS A 447 -12.31 -10.24 17.09
C LYS A 447 -13.36 -9.17 17.44
N GLY A 448 -13.04 -7.90 17.25
CA GLY A 448 -13.87 -6.79 17.69
C GLY A 448 -13.73 -6.52 19.19
N ALA A 449 -14.76 -5.98 19.82
CA ALA A 449 -14.78 -5.69 21.25
C ALA A 449 -15.69 -6.67 22.01
N ASN A 450 -15.32 -7.05 23.22
CA ASN A 450 -16.11 -8.00 24.02
C ASN A 450 -17.05 -7.23 24.98
N PHE A 451 -18.33 -7.17 24.62
CA PHE A 451 -19.37 -6.50 25.42
C PHE A 451 -20.30 -7.48 26.17
N GLY A 452 -20.09 -8.80 26.07
CA GLY A 452 -21.14 -9.77 26.37
C GLY A 452 -22.35 -9.59 25.44
N GLU A 453 -23.55 -9.98 25.87
CA GLU A 453 -24.80 -9.85 25.08
C GLU A 453 -25.33 -8.40 24.95
N THR A 454 -24.59 -7.40 25.43
CA THR A 454 -25.16 -6.06 25.69
C THR A 454 -25.09 -5.08 24.51
N ALA A 455 -24.24 -5.31 23.51
CA ALA A 455 -24.10 -4.43 22.35
C ALA A 455 -23.82 -5.20 21.06
N SER A 456 -24.63 -4.97 20.03
CA SER A 456 -24.42 -5.46 18.67
C SER A 456 -23.95 -4.33 17.76
N THR A 457 -23.16 -4.66 16.74
CA THR A 457 -22.78 -3.66 15.73
C THR A 457 -24.02 -3.22 14.94
N PRO A 458 -24.36 -1.92 14.92
CA PRO A 458 -25.53 -1.42 14.21
C PRO A 458 -25.34 -1.53 12.69
N GLU A 459 -26.45 -1.61 11.96
CA GLU A 459 -26.45 -1.72 10.50
C GLU A 459 -25.64 -0.58 9.84
N LEU A 460 -25.81 0.64 10.36
CA LEU A 460 -25.09 1.85 9.94
C LEU A 460 -23.56 1.64 9.88
N LEU A 461 -22.97 1.01 10.90
CA LEU A 461 -21.54 0.74 10.94
C LEU A 461 -21.17 -0.46 10.06
N SER A 462 -22.02 -1.50 10.06
CA SER A 462 -21.79 -2.72 9.28
C SER A 462 -21.78 -2.49 7.77
N ALA A 463 -22.52 -1.49 7.29
CA ALA A 463 -22.64 -1.10 5.89
C ALA A 463 -21.43 -0.27 5.39
N THR A 464 -20.50 0.12 6.26
CA THR A 464 -19.33 0.93 5.89
C THR A 464 -18.47 0.18 4.85
N PRO A 465 -18.28 0.75 3.64
CA PRO A 465 -17.53 0.05 2.60
C PRO A 465 -16.02 0.06 2.88
N MET A 466 -15.25 -0.57 1.99
CA MET A 466 -13.79 -0.57 2.03
C MET A 466 -13.27 0.16 0.79
N SER A 467 -12.30 1.06 0.96
CA SER A 467 -11.75 1.79 -0.18
C SER A 467 -11.14 0.84 -1.22
N LEU A 468 -11.29 1.17 -2.50
CA LEU A 468 -10.75 0.37 -3.61
C LEU A 468 -9.24 0.19 -3.48
N TRP A 469 -8.53 1.20 -2.96
CA TRP A 469 -7.10 1.07 -2.69
C TRP A 469 -6.82 -0.02 -1.65
N ASN A 470 -7.59 -0.09 -0.56
CA ASN A 470 -7.40 -1.15 0.44
C ASN A 470 -7.78 -2.51 -0.14
N VAL A 471 -8.87 -2.63 -0.90
CA VAL A 471 -9.22 -3.90 -1.58
C VAL A 471 -8.12 -4.33 -2.56
N ALA A 472 -7.59 -3.40 -3.35
CA ALA A 472 -6.46 -3.64 -4.23
C ALA A 472 -5.24 -4.13 -3.44
N LEU A 473 -4.95 -3.54 -2.27
CA LEU A 473 -3.86 -4.00 -1.40
C LEU A 473 -4.08 -5.45 -0.95
N GLU A 474 -5.29 -5.80 -0.49
CA GLU A 474 -5.62 -7.15 -0.03
C GLU A 474 -5.47 -8.20 -1.14
N LEU A 475 -5.92 -7.89 -2.36
CA LEU A 475 -5.77 -8.73 -3.54
C LEU A 475 -4.31 -8.83 -3.98
N HIS A 476 -3.58 -7.71 -4.01
CA HIS A 476 -2.20 -7.62 -4.48
C HIS A 476 -1.24 -8.38 -3.57
N VAL A 477 -1.53 -8.43 -2.27
CA VAL A 477 -0.68 -9.16 -1.32
C VAL A 477 -1.17 -10.57 -1.00
N GLY A 478 -2.32 -10.95 -1.56
CA GLY A 478 -2.86 -12.29 -1.49
C GLY A 478 -3.82 -12.57 -0.33
N ARG A 479 -4.00 -11.66 0.62
CA ARG A 479 -4.82 -11.87 1.83
C ARG A 479 -6.30 -12.16 1.53
N CYS A 480 -6.84 -11.61 0.46
CA CYS A 480 -8.19 -11.96 0.00
C CYS A 480 -8.34 -13.44 -0.42
N TYR A 481 -7.25 -14.14 -0.71
CA TYR A 481 -7.28 -15.55 -1.12
C TYR A 481 -7.16 -16.52 0.05
N SER A 482 -6.98 -16.03 1.29
CA SER A 482 -6.93 -16.86 2.51
C SER A 482 -8.08 -17.87 2.64
N PRO A 483 -9.35 -17.56 2.29
CA PRO A 483 -10.43 -18.56 2.35
C PRO A 483 -10.18 -19.79 1.46
N PHE A 484 -9.43 -19.64 0.37
CA PHE A 484 -9.15 -20.70 -0.60
C PHE A 484 -7.77 -21.33 -0.41
N LEU A 485 -6.78 -20.55 0.03
CA LEU A 485 -5.38 -20.97 0.15
C LEU A 485 -4.94 -21.29 1.59
N GLY A 486 -5.74 -20.88 2.60
CA GLY A 486 -5.37 -21.03 4.00
C GLY A 486 -4.02 -20.38 4.32
N PRO A 487 -3.15 -21.03 5.14
CA PRO A 487 -1.82 -20.52 5.49
C PRO A 487 -0.90 -20.27 4.29
N LEU A 488 -1.15 -20.91 3.12
CA LEU A 488 -0.36 -20.67 1.91
C LEU A 488 -0.58 -19.26 1.34
N SER A 489 -1.61 -18.54 1.76
CA SER A 489 -1.85 -17.15 1.37
C SER A 489 -0.67 -16.24 1.69
N ASP A 490 0.06 -16.49 2.79
CA ASP A 490 1.23 -15.68 3.15
C ASP A 490 2.41 -15.88 2.20
N LEU A 491 2.49 -17.05 1.55
CA LEU A 491 3.49 -17.38 0.53
C LEU A 491 3.00 -17.08 -0.89
N PHE A 492 1.75 -16.65 -1.06
CA PHE A 492 1.12 -16.48 -2.38
C PHE A 492 1.94 -15.58 -3.30
N VAL A 493 2.39 -14.42 -2.81
CA VAL A 493 3.18 -13.46 -3.61
C VAL A 493 4.54 -14.05 -3.98
N PHE A 494 5.20 -14.76 -3.06
CA PHE A 494 6.48 -15.40 -3.30
C PHE A 494 6.37 -16.50 -4.38
N ILE A 495 5.41 -17.42 -4.21
CA ILE A 495 5.15 -18.51 -5.15
C ILE A 495 4.74 -17.95 -6.51
N SER A 496 3.86 -16.95 -6.54
CA SER A 496 3.45 -16.29 -7.77
C SER A 496 4.65 -15.66 -8.46
N GLY A 497 5.46 -14.86 -7.75
CA GLY A 497 6.67 -14.23 -8.30
C GLY A 497 7.65 -15.24 -8.88
N LEU A 498 7.87 -16.37 -8.20
CA LEU A 498 8.70 -17.46 -8.73
C LEU A 498 8.13 -18.05 -10.03
N LEU A 499 6.84 -18.38 -10.04
CA LEU A 499 6.17 -18.95 -11.21
C LEU A 499 6.14 -17.97 -12.39
N ILE A 500 5.90 -16.68 -12.13
CA ILE A 500 5.92 -15.61 -13.14
C ILE A 500 7.33 -15.51 -13.75
N THR A 501 8.36 -15.48 -12.91
CA THR A 501 9.77 -15.47 -13.34
C THR A 501 10.06 -16.66 -14.26
N LEU A 502 9.64 -17.86 -13.87
CA LEU A 502 9.81 -19.06 -14.69
C LEU A 502 9.03 -19.00 -16.01
N VAL A 503 7.81 -18.46 -16.02
CA VAL A 503 7.02 -18.29 -17.25
C VAL A 503 7.69 -17.28 -18.19
N LEU A 504 8.19 -16.16 -17.68
CA LEU A 504 8.94 -15.16 -18.46
C LEU A 504 10.22 -15.78 -19.06
N LEU A 505 11.03 -16.47 -18.24
CA LEU A 505 12.24 -17.16 -18.70
C LEU A 505 11.93 -18.25 -19.74
N SER A 506 10.87 -19.03 -19.52
CA SER A 506 10.47 -20.06 -20.50
C SER A 506 10.08 -19.45 -21.85
N GLY A 507 9.39 -18.31 -21.86
CA GLY A 507 9.07 -17.55 -23.07
C GLY A 507 10.33 -17.10 -23.80
N TYR A 508 11.28 -16.51 -23.07
CA TYR A 508 12.59 -16.10 -23.58
C TYR A 508 13.36 -17.28 -24.19
N ILE A 509 13.47 -18.41 -23.47
CA ILE A 509 14.18 -19.61 -23.93
C ILE A 509 13.55 -20.17 -25.21
N ILE A 510 12.21 -20.23 -25.29
CA ILE A 510 11.50 -20.71 -26.49
C ILE A 510 11.84 -19.85 -27.70
N LEU A 511 11.81 -18.52 -27.55
CA LEU A 511 12.09 -17.60 -28.65
C LEU A 511 13.57 -17.64 -29.06
N HIS A 512 14.48 -17.69 -28.10
CA HIS A 512 15.92 -17.76 -28.35
C HIS A 512 16.29 -19.06 -29.09
N ARG A 513 15.73 -20.21 -28.69
CA ARG A 513 15.91 -21.49 -29.39
C ARG A 513 15.32 -21.49 -30.80
N ARG A 514 14.23 -20.74 -31.06
CA ARG A 514 13.69 -20.58 -32.42
C ARG A 514 14.63 -19.75 -33.30
N LYS A 515 15.16 -18.64 -32.79
CA LYS A 515 16.12 -17.79 -33.52
C LYS A 515 17.41 -18.54 -33.88
N LYS A 516 17.94 -19.37 -32.97
CA LYS A 516 19.13 -20.20 -33.25
C LYS A 516 18.90 -21.30 -34.29
N LYS A 517 17.67 -21.79 -34.44
CA LYS A 517 17.31 -22.82 -35.44
C LYS A 517 16.98 -22.25 -36.81
N SER A 518 16.79 -20.94 -36.95
CA SER A 518 16.67 -20.29 -38.25
C SER A 518 18.08 -20.17 -38.85
N PRO A 519 18.43 -20.88 -39.94
CA PRO A 519 19.74 -20.69 -40.57
C PRO A 519 19.86 -19.23 -41.00
N LYS A 520 20.98 -18.59 -40.65
CA LYS A 520 21.40 -17.36 -41.33
C LYS A 520 21.61 -17.75 -42.79
N LEU A 521 20.75 -17.28 -43.69
CA LEU A 521 21.01 -17.36 -45.12
C LEU A 521 22.42 -16.79 -45.36
N PRO A 522 23.32 -17.51 -46.08
CA PRO A 522 24.64 -16.98 -46.35
C PRO A 522 24.50 -15.64 -47.09
N GLN A 523 25.18 -14.63 -46.56
CA GLN A 523 25.41 -13.37 -47.27
C GLN A 523 26.00 -13.75 -48.63
N LYS A 524 25.25 -13.53 -49.71
CA LYS A 524 25.82 -13.59 -51.07
C LYS A 524 26.95 -12.58 -51.09
N SER A 525 28.18 -13.07 -51.10
CA SER A 525 29.37 -12.32 -51.48
C SER A 525 29.16 -11.85 -52.92
N LEU A 526 28.78 -10.58 -53.08
CA LEU A 526 28.98 -9.88 -54.34
C LEU A 526 30.46 -9.51 -54.40
N SER A 527 31.26 -10.34 -55.07
CA SER A 527 32.43 -9.85 -55.78
C SER A 527 32.00 -9.43 -57.19
N PRO A 528 32.58 -8.34 -57.72
CA PRO A 528 32.04 -7.58 -58.84
C PRO A 528 32.48 -8.17 -60.17
N ASN A 529 31.57 -8.20 -61.14
CA ASN A 529 31.78 -7.78 -62.54
C ASN A 529 30.74 -8.45 -63.43
N LEU A 530 29.75 -7.66 -63.87
CA LEU A 530 29.43 -7.47 -65.29
C LEU A 530 28.34 -6.41 -65.39
N SER A 531 28.74 -5.18 -65.67
CA SER A 531 27.88 -4.17 -66.28
C SER A 531 27.76 -4.46 -67.78
N LEU A 532 26.52 -4.49 -68.25
CA LEU A 532 26.14 -4.53 -69.67
C LEU A 532 26.60 -3.24 -70.40
N PRO A 533 26.88 -3.29 -71.71
CA PRO A 533 27.17 -2.11 -72.52
C PRO A 533 25.92 -1.59 -73.25
N ILE A 534 25.68 -0.27 -73.16
CA ILE A 534 24.87 0.59 -74.06
C ILE A 534 25.54 1.99 -73.88
N ALA A 535 26.02 2.78 -74.85
CA ALA A 535 25.75 2.97 -76.26
C ALA A 535 26.94 3.65 -77.00
N GLN A 536 26.86 3.63 -78.33
CA GLN A 536 27.34 4.62 -79.33
C GLN A 536 28.78 4.60 -79.86
N HIS A 537 28.80 4.57 -81.20
CA HIS A 537 29.78 5.05 -82.19
C HIS A 537 30.76 4.07 -82.90
N ARG A 538 30.50 3.97 -84.22
CA ARG A 538 31.38 3.75 -85.40
C ARG A 538 31.78 2.32 -85.79
N SER A 539 31.37 1.99 -87.02
CA SER A 539 31.84 0.98 -88.00
C SER A 539 33.35 1.07 -88.31
N PRO A 540 34.00 0.16 -89.08
CA PRO A 540 33.63 -1.20 -89.57
C PRO A 540 34.67 -2.28 -89.16
N TYR A 541 34.38 -3.57 -89.36
CA TYR A 541 35.18 -4.52 -90.18
C TYR A 541 34.69 -5.98 -90.01
N TYR A 542 34.36 -6.58 -91.17
CA TYR A 542 34.59 -7.96 -91.61
C TYR A 542 34.19 -9.20 -90.78
N GLN A 543 33.36 -10.04 -91.44
CA GLN A 543 33.44 -11.51 -91.58
C GLN A 543 33.40 -12.40 -90.31
N SER A 544 32.81 -13.59 -90.26
CA SER A 544 31.92 -14.33 -91.14
C SER A 544 31.39 -15.53 -90.34
N ARG A 545 30.22 -16.04 -90.76
CA ARG A 545 29.83 -17.46 -90.81
C ARG A 545 29.57 -18.27 -89.52
N LYS A 546 28.33 -18.81 -89.56
CA LYS A 546 27.94 -20.21 -89.32
C LYS A 546 27.98 -20.66 -87.85
N ARG A 547 27.09 -21.52 -87.35
CA ARG A 547 25.79 -22.12 -87.72
C ARG A 547 25.65 -23.18 -86.60
N ARG A 548 24.44 -23.36 -86.04
CA ARG A 548 23.86 -24.67 -85.61
C ARG A 548 24.65 -25.45 -84.52
N ASN A 549 24.07 -26.21 -83.62
CA ASN A 549 22.76 -26.87 -83.56
C ASN A 549 22.59 -27.39 -82.13
N ARG A 550 21.32 -27.40 -81.71
CA ARG A 550 20.64 -28.38 -80.83
C ARG A 550 21.15 -28.63 -79.42
#